data_AF-A0A7X9I5B1-F1
#
_entry.id   AF-A0A7X9I5B1-F1
#
_cell.length_a   1.000
_cell.length_b   1.000
_cell.length_c   1.000
_cell.angle_alpha   90.00
_cell.angle_beta   90.00
_cell.angle_gamma   90.00
#
_symmetry.space_group_name_H-M   'P 1'
#
loop_
_entity.id
_entity.type
_entity.pdbx_description
1 polymer ?
#
loop_
_entity_poly.entity_id
_entity_poly.type
_entity_poly.pdbx_seq_one_letter_code
_entity_poly.pdbx_strand_id
1 'polypeptide(L)' 'MVTQPKTQTALRVPCEVYSRIVGYLRPVQNWNAGKKQEFKDRKTFIVKADNKQ' A
#
# COMPACT_ATOMS: atom_id res chain seq x y z
N MET A 1 42.70 -20.54 -3.49
CA MET A 1 41.81 -19.86 -4.46
C MET A 1 40.41 -19.91 -3.88
N VAL A 2 39.92 -18.80 -3.32
CA VAL A 2 38.61 -18.75 -2.65
C VAL A 2 37.59 -18.30 -3.68
N THR A 3 36.76 -19.22 -4.16
CA THR A 3 35.70 -18.92 -5.11
C THR A 3 34.56 -18.22 -4.38
N GLN A 4 34.32 -16.95 -4.70
CA GLN A 4 33.19 -16.20 -4.12
C GLN A 4 31.85 -16.69 -4.73
N PRO A 5 30.78 -16.84 -3.94
CA PRO A 5 29.48 -17.22 -4.45
C PRO A 5 28.89 -16.07 -5.28
N LYS A 6 28.48 -16.36 -6.52
CA LYS A 6 27.80 -15.40 -7.40
C LYS A 6 26.40 -15.13 -6.83
N THR A 7 26.19 -13.93 -6.31
CA THR A 7 24.88 -13.46 -5.84
C THR A 7 23.91 -13.44 -7.02
N GLN A 8 22.97 -14.39 -7.06
CA GLN A 8 21.95 -14.45 -8.09
C GLN A 8 20.97 -13.28 -7.90
N THR A 9 20.97 -12.34 -8.84
CA THR A 9 20.07 -11.18 -8.83
C THR A 9 18.65 -11.67 -9.10
N ALA A 10 17.87 -11.89 -8.05
CA ALA A 10 16.47 -12.28 -8.18
C ALA A 10 15.67 -11.20 -8.92
N LEU A 11 14.88 -11.61 -9.92
CA LEU A 11 13.95 -10.73 -10.63
C LEU A 11 12.93 -10.18 -9.63
N ARG A 12 12.88 -8.85 -9.49
CA ARG A 12 11.93 -8.16 -8.60
C ARG A 12 10.71 -7.74 -9.41
N VAL A 13 9.55 -8.26 -9.04
CA VAL A 13 8.26 -7.83 -9.58
C VAL A 13 7.66 -6.76 -8.66
N PRO A 14 7.23 -5.60 -9.17
CA PRO A 14 6.57 -4.59 -8.35
C PRO A 14 5.21 -5.10 -7.87
N CYS A 15 4.88 -4.81 -6.60
CA CYS A 15 3.57 -5.14 -6.04
C CYS A 15 2.52 -4.10 -6.47
N GLU A 16 1.38 -4.57 -6.97
CA GLU A 16 0.24 -3.71 -7.27
C GLU A 16 -0.59 -3.45 -6.00
N VAL A 17 -0.66 -2.18 -5.61
CA VAL A 17 -1.42 -1.77 -4.42
C VAL A 17 -2.82 -1.32 -4.82
N TYR A 18 -3.83 -1.94 -4.21
CA TYR A 18 -5.24 -1.61 -4.43
C TYR A 18 -5.84 -0.91 -3.20
N SER A 19 -6.81 -0.03 -3.45
CA SER A 19 -7.55 0.65 -2.38
C SER A 19 -9.04 0.73 -2.71
N ARG A 20 -9.87 0.68 -1.65
CA ARG A 20 -11.34 0.71 -1.74
C ARG A 20 -11.84 2.14 -1.88
N ILE A 21 -12.62 2.39 -2.93
CA ILE A 21 -13.19 3.71 -3.24
C ILE A 21 -14.65 3.77 -2.80
N VAL A 22 -15.63 3.66 -3.71
CA VAL A 22 -17.07 3.73 -3.43
C VAL A 22 -17.68 2.41 -3.89
N GLY A 23 -17.37 1.34 -3.14
CA GLY A 23 -17.90 -0.01 -3.39
C GLY A 23 -17.00 -0.94 -4.23
N TYR A 24 -15.90 -0.46 -4.82
CA TYR A 24 -14.96 -1.31 -5.58
C TYR A 24 -13.48 -1.00 -5.29
N LEU A 25 -12.60 -1.91 -5.69
CA LEU A 25 -11.14 -1.80 -5.59
C LEU A 25 -10.56 -1.19 -6.88
N ARG A 26 -9.68 -0.20 -6.75
CA ARG A 26 -8.95 0.42 -7.86
C ARG A 26 -7.45 0.43 -7.56
N PRO A 27 -6.57 0.14 -8.53
CA PRO A 27 -5.14 0.26 -8.33
C PRO A 27 -4.76 1.71 -8.02
N VAL A 28 -3.96 1.90 -6.98
CA VAL A 28 -3.53 3.22 -6.48
C VAL A 28 -2.67 3.94 -7.50
N GLN A 29 -1.95 3.18 -8.35
CA GLN A 29 -1.15 3.72 -9.45
C GLN A 29 -2.00 4.51 -10.46
N ASN A 30 -3.29 4.18 -10.62
CA ASN A 30 -4.20 4.80 -11.58
C ASN A 30 -5.04 5.95 -10.97
N TRP A 31 -4.60 6.52 -9.85
CA TRP A 31 -5.30 7.66 -9.21
C TRP A 31 -4.90 8.99 -9.84
N ASN A 32 -5.90 9.79 -10.22
CA ASN A 32 -5.69 11.17 -10.65
C ASN A 32 -5.41 12.10 -9.46
N ALA A 33 -5.02 13.36 -9.73
CA ALA A 33 -4.69 14.33 -8.70
C ALA A 33 -5.85 14.60 -7.72
N GLY A 34 -7.07 14.72 -8.24
CA GLY A 34 -8.27 14.92 -7.42
C GLY A 34 -8.53 13.78 -6.45
N LYS A 35 -8.36 12.52 -6.89
CA LYS A 35 -8.58 11.35 -6.03
C LYS A 35 -7.52 11.22 -4.93
N LYS A 36 -6.28 11.60 -5.23
CA LYS A 36 -5.21 11.66 -4.22
C LYS A 36 -5.54 12.72 -3.15
N GLN A 37 -6.09 13.86 -3.55
CA GLN A 37 -6.50 14.90 -2.60
C GLN A 37 -7.70 14.46 -1.77
N GLU A 38 -8.76 13.94 -2.40
CA GLU A 38 -9.92 13.39 -1.71
C GLU A 38 -9.51 12.34 -0.67
N PHE A 39 -8.57 11.46 -1.00
CA PHE A 39 -8.08 10.45 -0.07
C PHE A 39 -7.32 11.05 1.13
N LYS A 40 -6.53 12.11 0.92
CA LYS A 40 -5.84 12.82 2.01
C LYS A 40 -6.83 13.51 2.96
N ASP A 41 -7.95 13.98 2.44
CA ASP A 41 -8.98 14.67 3.22
C ASP A 41 -9.87 13.68 4.02
N ARG A 42 -9.78 12.36 3.77
CA ARG A 42 -10.52 11.34 4.52
C ARG A 42 -10.04 11.28 5.97
N LYS A 43 -10.98 11.28 6.90
CA LYS A 43 -10.72 11.08 8.33
C LYS A 43 -11.01 9.64 8.73
N THR A 44 -10.04 8.99 9.36
CA THR A 44 -10.22 7.67 9.95
C THR A 44 -10.91 7.81 11.31
N PHE A 45 -11.85 6.91 11.59
CA PHE A 45 -12.41 6.80 12.92
C PHE A 45 -11.44 5.98 13.78
N ILE A 46 -10.94 6.57 14.86
CA ILE A 46 -10.14 5.85 15.85
C ILE A 46 -11.11 5.32 16.90
N VAL A 47 -11.29 4.00 16.94
CA VAL A 47 -11.98 3.35 18.06
C VAL A 47 -11.08 3.50 19.27
N LYS A 48 -11.51 4.25 20.29
CA LYS A 48 -10.81 4.25 21.58
C LYS A 48 -10.87 2.82 22.10
N ALA A 49 -9.73 2.27 22.49
CA ALA A 49 -9.73 0.98 23.19
C ALA A 49 -10.52 1.18 24.48
N ASP A 50 -11.73 0.64 24.53
CA ASP A 50 -12.51 0.57 25.76
C ASP A 50 -11.71 -0.32 26.71
N ASN A 51 -11.03 0.31 27.67
CA ASN A 51 -10.38 -0.42 28.74
C ASN A 51 -11.51 -0.95 29.63
N LYS A 52 -12.03 -2.14 29.28
CA LYS A 52 -12.96 -2.87 30.14
C LYS A 52 -12.23 -3.18 31.44
N GLN A 53 -12.68 -2.52 32.51
CA GLN A 53 -12.25 -2.74 33.88
C GLN A 53 -12.89 -4.02 34.43
#